data_AF-A0A0R2RBB7-F1
#
_entry.id   AF-A0A0R2RBB7-F1
#
_cell.length_a   1.000
_cell.length_b   1.000
_cell.length_c   1.000
_cell.angle_alpha   90.00
_cell.angle_beta   90.00
_cell.angle_gamma   90.00
#
_symmetry.space_group_name_H-M   'P 1'
#
loop_
_entity.id
_entity.type
_entity.pdbx_description
1 polymer ?
#
loop_
_entity_poly.entity_id
_entity_poly.type
_entity_poly.pdbx_seq_one_letter_code
_entity_poly.pdbx_strand_id
1 'polypeptide(L)'
;MGVDYSIINKINQFLLKGIKVNFTFLNIVNSKNMILRLKERKELNRYDKFKMSFYDKVQKGFLKLMKKKKKNTFMIIDSNQSINDNKKIVINKIDKLI
;
A
#
# COMPACT_ATOMS: atom_id res chain seq x y z
N MET A 1 11.77 -5.24 13.87
CA MET A 1 11.04 -6.52 13.76
C MET A 1 11.73 -7.30 12.66
N GLY A 2 12.45 -8.37 13.01
CA GLY A 2 13.22 -9.20 12.08
C GLY A 2 12.57 -10.57 11.93
N VAL A 3 11.35 -10.61 11.40
CA VAL A 3 10.72 -11.89 11.05
C VAL A 3 11.39 -12.41 9.79
N ASP A 4 11.75 -13.68 9.79
CA ASP A 4 12.36 -14.34 8.64
C ASP A 4 11.40 -14.31 7.43
N TYR A 5 11.92 -13.86 6.28
CA TYR A 5 11.15 -13.78 5.04
C TYR A 5 10.62 -15.14 4.56
N SER A 6 11.36 -16.22 4.82
CA SER A 6 10.93 -17.58 4.51
C SER A 6 9.68 -17.99 5.28
N ILE A 7 9.55 -17.59 6.55
CA ILE A 7 8.35 -17.85 7.37
C ILE A 7 7.16 -17.10 6.78
N ILE A 8 7.34 -15.82 6.41
CA ILE A 8 6.29 -15.01 5.78
C ILE A 8 5.81 -15.67 4.48
N ASN A 9 6.72 -16.17 3.65
CA ASN A 9 6.38 -16.86 2.41
C ASN A 9 5.65 -18.18 2.63
N LYS A 10 6.06 -19.00 3.62
CA LYS A 10 5.38 -20.26 3.96
C LYS A 10 3.93 -20.00 4.39
N ILE A 11 3.73 -19.02 5.28
CA ILE A 11 2.38 -18.62 5.73
C ILE A 11 1.55 -18.12 4.53
N ASN A 12 2.14 -17.29 3.66
CA ASN A 12 1.44 -16.77 2.49
C ASN A 12 1.00 -17.88 1.53
N GLN A 13 1.88 -18.84 1.22
CA GLN A 13 1.57 -19.97 0.36
C GLN A 13 0.46 -20.85 0.94
N PHE A 14 0.55 -21.14 2.25
CA PHE A 14 -0.44 -21.94 2.96
C PHE A 14 -1.83 -21.29 2.94
N LEU A 15 -1.91 -19.98 3.22
CA LEU A 15 -3.18 -19.26 3.29
C LEU A 15 -3.80 -19.01 1.90
N LEU A 16 -2.99 -18.61 0.92
CA LEU A 16 -3.51 -18.18 -0.38
C LEU A 16 -3.72 -19.33 -1.37
N LYS A 17 -3.11 -20.51 -1.15
CA LYS A 17 -3.25 -21.69 -2.02
C LYS A 17 -3.12 -21.38 -3.52
N GLY A 18 -2.20 -20.46 -3.87
CA GLY A 18 -1.94 -20.07 -5.26
C GLY A 18 -2.78 -18.91 -5.80
N ILE A 19 -3.76 -18.39 -5.04
CA ILE A 19 -4.49 -17.18 -5.41
C ILE A 19 -3.53 -16.00 -5.52
N LYS A 20 -3.59 -15.30 -6.65
CA LYS A 20 -2.75 -14.13 -6.95
C LYS A 20 -3.60 -12.97 -7.38
N VAL A 21 -3.20 -11.77 -6.97
CA VAL A 21 -3.84 -10.53 -7.36
C VAL A 21 -3.46 -10.18 -8.81
N ASN A 22 -4.47 -9.94 -9.66
CA ASN A 22 -4.26 -9.55 -11.06
C ASN A 22 -3.76 -8.10 -11.18
N PHE A 23 -4.30 -7.20 -10.36
CA PHE A 23 -3.96 -5.78 -10.39
C PHE A 23 -4.02 -5.15 -9.00
N THR A 24 -3.10 -4.25 -8.68
CA THR A 24 -3.02 -3.57 -7.38
C THR A 24 -2.86 -2.06 -7.54
N PHE A 25 -3.74 -1.28 -6.89
CA PHE A 25 -3.56 0.16 -6.72
C PHE A 25 -2.70 0.42 -5.48
N LEU A 26 -1.51 0.98 -5.66
CA LEU A 26 -0.58 1.33 -4.60
C LEU A 26 -0.72 2.82 -4.26
N ASN A 27 -1.43 3.09 -3.17
CA ASN A 27 -1.58 4.44 -2.63
C ASN A 27 -0.30 4.89 -1.91
N ILE A 28 0.28 6.02 -2.33
CA ILE A 28 1.42 6.65 -1.66
C ILE A 28 1.02 7.97 -1.02
N VAL A 29 1.65 8.31 0.10
CA VAL A 29 1.39 9.57 0.82
C VAL A 29 2.69 10.13 1.38
N ASN A 30 2.79 11.46 1.49
CA ASN A 30 3.89 12.11 2.16
C ASN A 30 3.66 12.17 3.68
N SER A 31 4.74 12.34 4.45
CA SER A 31 4.68 12.33 5.91
C SER A 31 3.78 13.42 6.49
N LYS A 32 3.72 14.60 5.85
CA LYS A 32 2.88 15.73 6.28
C LYS A 32 1.39 15.37 6.24
N ASN A 33 0.91 14.91 5.10
CA ASN A 33 -0.49 14.53 4.89
C ASN A 33 -0.87 13.29 5.72
N MET A 34 0.07 12.36 5.88
CA MET A 34 -0.15 11.21 6.75
C MET A 34 -0.36 11.62 8.21
N ILE A 35 0.48 12.51 8.76
CA ILE A 35 0.32 13.01 10.14
C ILE A 35 -1.02 13.72 10.31
N LEU A 36 -1.41 14.58 9.37
CA LEU A 36 -2.69 15.29 9.43
C LEU A 36 -3.85 14.30 9.54
N ARG A 37 -3.88 13.29 8.68
CA ARG A 37 -4.91 12.24 8.69
C ARG A 37 -4.88 11.35 9.94
N LEU A 38 -3.70 11.11 10.52
CA LEU A 38 -3.58 10.37 11.77
C LEU A 38 -4.20 11.14 12.94
N LYS A 39 -4.06 12.48 12.97
CA LYS A 39 -4.65 13.34 14.01
C LYS A 39 -6.18 13.41 13.92
N GLU A 40 -6.74 13.24 12.74
CA GLU A 40 -8.20 13.22 12.52
C GLU A 40 -8.87 11.94 13.02
N ARG A 41 -8.10 10.91 13.40
CA ARG A 41 -8.66 9.65 13.90
C ARG A 41 -9.21 9.82 15.31
N LYS A 42 -10.43 9.32 15.53
CA LYS A 42 -11.07 9.28 16.85
C LYS A 42 -10.29 8.42 17.85
N GLU A 43 -9.80 7.27 17.40
CA GLU A 43 -9.06 6.31 18.22
C GLU A 43 -7.79 5.85 17.50
N LEU A 44 -6.68 5.76 18.23
CA LEU A 44 -5.39 5.34 17.69
C LEU A 44 -5.16 3.84 17.93
N ASN A 45 -4.81 3.12 16.87
CA ASN A 45 -4.43 1.71 16.98
C ASN A 45 -2.92 1.55 17.32
N ARG A 46 -2.49 0.30 17.55
CA ARG A 46 -1.09 -0.03 17.84
C ARG A 46 -0.12 0.49 16.79
N TYR A 47 -0.50 0.46 15.51
CA TYR A 47 0.36 0.85 14.41
C TYR A 47 0.51 2.38 14.30
N ASP A 48 -0.49 3.14 14.72
CA ASP A 48 -0.48 4.60 14.68
C ASP A 48 0.56 5.21 15.63
N LYS A 49 1.00 4.42 16.62
CA LYS A 49 2.00 4.81 17.62
C LYS A 49 3.44 4.55 17.18
N PHE A 50 3.69 4.06 15.96
CA PHE A 50 5.05 3.87 15.46
C PHE A 50 5.74 5.19 15.10
N LYS A 51 7.08 5.19 15.14
CA LYS A 51 7.92 6.31 14.71
C LYS A 51 7.80 6.53 13.20
N MET A 52 8.03 7.76 12.73
CA MET A 52 7.95 8.11 11.29
C MET A 52 8.77 7.19 10.39
N SER A 53 9.97 6.82 10.87
CA SER A 53 10.88 5.90 10.17
C SER A 53 10.30 4.51 9.90
N PHE A 54 9.30 4.07 10.65
CA PHE A 54 8.57 2.83 10.38
C PHE A 54 7.73 2.97 9.11
N TYR A 55 6.91 4.02 9.01
CA TYR A 55 6.05 4.27 7.85
C TYR A 55 6.87 4.47 6.57
N ASP A 56 7.98 5.21 6.66
CA ASP A 56 8.90 5.39 5.54
C ASP A 56 9.48 4.06 5.04
N LYS A 57 9.88 3.17 5.97
CA LYS A 57 10.38 1.84 5.62
C LYS A 57 9.29 0.98 4.97
N VAL A 58 8.06 1.05 5.46
CA VAL A 58 6.91 0.31 4.90
C VAL A 58 6.61 0.79 3.48
N GLN A 59 6.47 2.10 3.24
CA GLN A 59 6.21 2.64 1.91
C GLN A 59 7.34 2.30 0.93
N LYS A 60 8.60 2.44 1.34
CA LYS A 60 9.76 2.02 0.53
C LYS A 60 9.75 0.52 0.23
N GLY A 61 9.32 -0.30 1.18
CA GLY A 61 9.12 -1.74 1.01
C GLY A 61 8.13 -2.06 -0.10
N PHE A 62 6.95 -1.44 -0.08
CA PHE A 62 5.93 -1.62 -1.13
C PHE A 62 6.42 -1.14 -2.50
N LEU A 63 7.09 0.01 -2.57
CA LEU A 63 7.68 0.49 -3.82
C LEU A 63 8.74 -0.48 -4.37
N LYS A 64 9.55 -1.10 -3.51
CA LYS A 64 10.52 -2.12 -3.90
C LYS A 64 9.83 -3.38 -4.43
N LEU A 65 8.74 -3.82 -3.80
CA LEU A 65 7.95 -4.96 -4.27
C LEU A 65 7.32 -4.69 -5.63
N MET A 66 6.74 -3.51 -5.81
CA MET A 66 6.16 -3.06 -7.09
C MET A 66 7.21 -3.08 -8.21
N LYS A 67 8.40 -2.53 -7.97
CA LYS A 67 9.50 -2.53 -8.96
C LYS A 67 9.95 -3.92 -9.41
N LYS A 68 9.76 -4.94 -8.56
CA LYS A 68 10.07 -6.34 -8.89
C LYS A 68 8.96 -7.06 -9.66
N LYS A 69 7.76 -6.48 -9.74
CA LYS A 69 6.60 -7.07 -10.40
C LYS A 69 6.48 -6.60 -11.85
N LYS A 70 5.62 -7.26 -12.62
CA LYS A 70 5.36 -6.87 -14.02
C LYS A 70 4.75 -5.47 -14.08
N LYS A 71 5.23 -4.63 -15.01
CA LYS A 71 4.85 -3.20 -15.14
C LYS A 71 3.33 -2.95 -15.19
N ASN A 72 2.54 -3.90 -15.68
CA ASN A 72 1.09 -3.72 -15.90
C ASN A 72 0.20 -4.29 -14.78
N THR A 73 0.79 -4.73 -13.66
CA THR A 73 0.03 -5.31 -12.53
C THR A 73 -0.15 -4.35 -11.36
N PHE A 74 0.40 -3.14 -11.46
CA PHE A 74 0.34 -2.12 -10.43
C PHE A 74 0.05 -0.74 -11.02
N MET A 75 -0.57 0.13 -10.23
CA MET A 75 -0.66 1.55 -10.51
C MET A 75 -0.46 2.33 -9.22
N ILE A 76 0.43 3.33 -9.25
CA ILE A 76 0.62 4.23 -8.13
C ILE A 76 -0.50 5.27 -8.14
N ILE A 77 -1.10 5.50 -6.98
CA ILE A 77 -2.08 6.56 -6.74
C ILE A 77 -1.48 7.54 -5.74
N ASP A 78 -1.35 8.80 -6.14
CA ASP A 78 -0.81 9.85 -5.28
C ASP A 78 -1.88 10.35 -4.31
N SER A 79 -1.92 9.74 -3.13
CA SER A 79 -2.86 10.10 -2.07
C SER A 79 -2.56 11.45 -1.42
N ASN A 80 -1.63 12.25 -1.94
CA ASN A 80 -1.47 13.66 -1.56
C ASN A 80 -2.44 14.59 -2.31
N GLN A 81 -2.98 14.13 -3.43
CA GLN A 81 -4.00 14.85 -4.21
C GLN A 81 -5.39 14.71 -3.58
N SER A 82 -6.36 15.43 -4.16
CA SER A 82 -7.74 15.37 -3.68
C SER A 82 -8.33 13.97 -3.84
N ILE A 83 -9.31 13.64 -2.98
CA ILE A 83 -10.03 12.37 -3.05
C ILE A 83 -10.77 12.26 -4.39
N ASN A 84 -11.31 13.36 -4.91
CA ASN A 84 -12.06 13.39 -6.16
C ASN A 84 -11.18 13.06 -7.37
N ASP A 85 -9.95 13.59 -7.41
CA ASP A 85 -9.02 13.32 -8.51
C ASP A 85 -8.59 11.86 -8.51
N ASN A 86 -8.19 11.35 -7.34
CA ASN A 86 -7.81 9.95 -7.18
C ASN A 86 -8.97 8.99 -7.49
N LYS A 87 -10.21 9.34 -7.09
CA LYS A 87 -11.41 8.56 -7.42
C LYS A 87 -11.60 8.43 -8.93
N LYS A 88 -11.51 9.53 -9.67
CA LYS A 88 -11.63 9.52 -11.14
C LYS A 88 -10.54 8.64 -11.78
N ILE A 89 -9.30 8.77 -11.32
CA ILE A 89 -8.17 7.97 -11.81
C ILE A 89 -8.40 6.47 -11.61
N VAL A 90 -8.85 6.08 -10.41
CA VAL A 90 -9.10 4.67 -10.08
C VAL A 90 -10.26 4.10 -10.90
N ILE A 91 -11.38 4.81 -11.00
CA ILE A 91 -12.55 4.36 -11.79
C ILE A 91 -12.16 4.17 -13.26
N ASN A 92 -11.54 5.19 -13.86
CA ASN A 92 -11.07 5.11 -15.25
C ASN A 92 -10.10 3.95 -15.50
N LYS A 93 -9.33 3.55 -14.49
CA LYS A 93 -8.44 2.39 -14.60
C LYS A 93 -9.19 1.07 -14.49
N ILE A 94 -10.19 0.99 -13.61
CA ILE A 94 -11.05 -0.19 -13.47
C ILE A 94 -11.81 -0.43 -14.77
N ASP A 95 -12.38 0.61 -15.38
CA ASP A 95 -13.11 0.51 -16.66
C ASP A 95 -12.23 0.03 -17.83
N LYS A 96 -10.91 0.16 -17.72
CA LYS A 96 -9.94 -0.36 -18.70
C LYS A 96 -9.44 -1.77 -18.38
N LEU A 97 -9.76 -2.30 -17.21
CA LEU A 97 -9.37 -3.64 -16.77
C LEU A 97 -10.50 -4.66 -16.94
N ILE A 98 -11.75 -4.19 -17.01
CA ILE A 98 -12.97 -4.95 -17.31
C ILE A 98 -13.23 -4.85 -18.81
#